data_AF-A0A5A5U0M0-F1
#
_entry.id   AF-A0A5A5U0M0-F1
#
_cell.length_a   1.000
_cell.length_b   1.000
_cell.length_c   1.000
_cell.angle_alpha   90.00
_cell.angle_beta   90.00
_cell.angle_gamma   90.00
#
_symmetry.space_group_name_H-M   'P 1'
#
loop_
_entity.id
_entity.type
_entity.pdbx_description
1 polymer ?
#
loop_
_entity_poly.entity_id
_entity_poly.type
_entity_poly.pdbx_seq_one_letter_code
_entity_poly.pdbx_strand_id
1 'polypeptide(L)'
;MKYFYLYIGAAVASGLGSLIRYLIISFTPVNRKLFTGVFWVNMMGAFLMGLLSVTVLSNEWRIFIGTGLIGGITTFSTMMTQGEQLVTLKQRSIYFLSTLCLGIFLFLIGAQLK
;
A
#
# COMPACT_ATOMS: atom_id res chain seq x y z
N MET A 1 26.12 -10.45 10.70
CA MET A 1 24.97 -11.09 11.40
C MET A 1 23.80 -10.15 11.66
N LYS A 2 23.98 -8.93 12.20
CA LYS A 2 22.87 -7.97 12.45
C LYS A 2 21.95 -7.72 11.25
N TYR A 3 22.52 -7.49 10.06
CA TYR A 3 21.75 -7.27 8.83
C TYR A 3 20.91 -8.48 8.40
N PHE A 4 21.38 -9.70 8.67
CA PHE A 4 20.65 -10.92 8.32
C PHE A 4 19.32 -11.01 9.08
N TYR A 5 19.34 -10.79 10.40
CA TYR A 5 18.12 -10.77 11.22
C TYR A 5 17.18 -9.61 10.85
N LEU A 6 17.75 -8.46 10.48
CA LEU A 6 16.98 -7.32 10.00
C LEU A 6 16.22 -7.65 8.70
N TYR A 7 16.86 -8.31 7.73
CA TYR A 7 16.17 -8.69 6.50
C TYR A 7 15.14 -9.80 6.71
N ILE A 8 15.40 -10.76 7.60
CA ILE A 8 14.40 -11.76 7.99
C ILE A 8 13.19 -11.09 8.62
N GLY A 9 13.41 -10.17 9.57
CA GLY A 9 12.31 -9.44 10.22
C GLY A 9 11.48 -8.63 9.21
N ALA A 10 12.14 -7.98 8.24
CA ALA A 10 11.46 -7.27 7.17
C ALA A 10 10.64 -8.21 6.26
N ALA A 11 11.19 -9.39 5.94
CA ALA A 11 10.49 -10.40 5.14
C ALA A 11 9.25 -10.95 5.86
N VAL A 12 9.35 -11.23 7.17
CA VAL A 12 8.21 -11.65 7.99
C VAL A 12 7.14 -10.54 8.05
N ALA A 13 7.55 -9.29 8.26
CA ALA A 13 6.64 -8.16 8.25
C ALA A 13 5.94 -7.97 6.90
N SER A 14 6.65 -8.18 5.79
CA SER A 14 6.08 -8.16 4.43
C SER A 14 5.09 -9.30 4.18
N GLY A 15 5.38 -10.51 4.69
CA GLY A 15 4.45 -11.63 4.67
C GLY A 15 3.16 -11.33 5.43
N LEU A 16 3.27 -10.75 6.63
CA LEU A 16 2.11 -10.30 7.41
C LEU A 16 1.31 -9.22 6.68
N GLY A 17 1.99 -8.23 6.08
CA GLY A 17 1.34 -7.19 5.29
C GLY A 17 0.58 -7.74 4.09
N SER A 18 1.18 -8.73 3.41
CA SER A 18 0.54 -9.42 2.29
C SER A 18 -0.68 -10.22 2.72
N LEU A 19 -0.66 -10.84 3.90
CA LEU A 19 -1.82 -11.53 4.47
C LEU A 19 -2.96 -10.55 4.79
N ILE A 20 -2.64 -9.41 5.41
CA ILE A 20 -3.62 -8.35 5.68
C ILE A 20 -4.24 -7.85 4.38
N ARG A 21 -3.43 -7.57 3.36
CA ARG A 21 -3.90 -7.19 2.03
C ARG A 21 -4.83 -8.25 1.44
N TYR A 22 -4.44 -9.52 1.51
CA TYR A 22 -5.27 -10.63 1.02
C TYR A 22 -6.64 -10.66 1.70
N LEU A 23 -6.68 -10.54 3.03
CA LEU A 23 -7.93 -10.52 3.78
C LEU A 23 -8.80 -9.32 3.39
N ILE A 24 -8.23 -8.11 3.36
CA ILE A 24 -8.98 -6.89 2.97
C ILE A 24 -9.59 -7.04 1.58
N ILE A 25 -8.79 -7.52 0.60
CA ILE A 25 -9.27 -7.72 -0.76
C ILE A 25 -10.38 -8.79 -0.81
N SER A 26 -10.21 -9.90 -0.07
CA SER A 26 -11.16 -11.03 -0.06
C SER A 26 -12.51 -10.65 0.55
N PHE A 27 -12.54 -9.75 1.53
CA PHE A 27 -13.77 -9.24 2.14
C PHE A 27 -14.35 -8.02 1.42
N THR A 28 -13.65 -7.46 0.42
CA THR A 28 -14.19 -6.33 -0.34
C THR A 28 -15.16 -6.82 -1.42
N PRO A 29 -16.37 -6.25 -1.55
CA PRO A 29 -17.33 -6.66 -2.57
C PRO A 29 -16.77 -6.61 -4.00
N VAL A 30 -16.94 -7.70 -4.75
CA VAL A 30 -16.42 -7.87 -6.12
C VAL A 30 -17.17 -7.02 -7.16
N ASN A 31 -18.32 -6.46 -6.81
CA ASN A 31 -19.20 -5.76 -7.75
C ASN A 31 -18.65 -4.41 -8.25
N ARG A 32 -17.53 -3.94 -7.70
CA ARG A 32 -16.91 -2.67 -8.09
C ARG A 32 -15.72 -2.92 -9.01
N LYS A 33 -15.73 -2.30 -10.20
CA LYS A 33 -14.58 -2.29 -11.13
C LYS A 33 -13.58 -1.17 -10.84
N LEU A 34 -14.04 -0.10 -10.19
CA LEU A 34 -13.23 1.03 -9.72
C LEU A 34 -13.28 1.05 -8.19
N PHE A 35 -12.22 1.52 -7.53
CA PHE A 35 -12.15 1.59 -6.06
C PHE A 35 -12.34 0.21 -5.39
N THR A 36 -11.59 -0.77 -5.88
CA THR A 36 -11.55 -2.15 -5.38
C THR A 36 -10.84 -2.23 -4.02
N GLY A 37 -10.76 -3.43 -3.42
CA GLY A 37 -9.93 -3.64 -2.23
C GLY A 37 -8.46 -3.24 -2.44
N VAL A 38 -7.94 -3.41 -3.67
CA VAL A 38 -6.58 -3.00 -4.06
C VAL A 38 -6.40 -1.48 -3.98
N PHE A 39 -7.41 -0.73 -4.41
CA PHE A 39 -7.40 0.72 -4.25
C PHE A 39 -7.29 1.11 -2.78
N TRP A 40 -8.11 0.52 -1.91
CA TRP A 40 -8.13 0.87 -0.48
C TRP A 40 -6.85 0.50 0.27
N VAL A 41 -6.27 -0.68 0.02
CA VAL A 41 -4.99 -1.06 0.66
C VAL A 41 -3.85 -0.13 0.22
N ASN A 42 -3.86 0.34 -1.03
CA ASN A 42 -2.88 1.32 -1.52
C ASN A 42 -3.10 2.69 -0.89
N MET A 43 -4.36 3.15 -0.75
CA MET A 43 -4.69 4.41 -0.07
C MET A 43 -4.27 4.40 1.41
N MET A 44 -4.61 3.32 2.12
CA MET A 44 -4.21 3.14 3.51
C MET A 44 -2.68 3.10 3.65
N GLY A 45 -2.00 2.35 2.79
CA GLY A 45 -0.54 2.27 2.81
C GLY A 45 0.14 3.61 2.51
N ALA A 46 -0.39 4.40 1.57
CA ALA A 46 0.14 5.73 1.27
C ALA A 46 0.04 6.67 2.48
N PHE A 47 -1.13 6.70 3.15
CA PHE A 47 -1.32 7.46 4.38
C PHE A 47 -0.36 7.03 5.49
N LEU A 48 -0.26 5.72 5.75
CA LEU A 48 0.63 5.17 6.77
C LEU A 48 2.11 5.46 6.48
N MET A 49 2.50 5.43 5.20
CA MET A 49 3.86 5.79 4.79
C MET A 49 4.15 7.28 5.02
N GLY A 50 3.15 8.15 4.79
CA GLY A 50 3.21 9.57 5.14
C GLY A 50 3.45 9.77 6.64
N LEU A 51 2.65 9.12 7.48
CA LEU A 51 2.81 9.17 8.94
C LEU A 51 4.17 8.64 9.39
N LEU A 52 4.62 7.52 8.81
CA LEU A 52 5.94 6.94 9.11
C LEU A 52 7.09 7.89 8.75
N SER A 53 6.93 8.70 7.70
CA SER A 53 7.98 9.62 7.23
C SER A 53 8.34 10.69 8.27
N VAL A 54 7.38 11.11 9.09
CA VAL A 54 7.55 12.14 10.13
C VAL A 54 7.69 11.56 11.54
N THR A 55 7.44 10.25 11.71
CA THR A 55 7.61 9.58 12.99
C THR A 55 9.10 9.33 13.28
N VAL A 56 9.52 9.67 14.50
CA VAL A 56 10.88 9.41 14.98
C VAL A 56 10.98 7.96 15.45
N LEU A 57 11.52 7.10 14.58
CA LEU A 57 11.79 5.68 14.84
C LEU A 57 13.23 5.35 14.44
N SER A 58 13.83 4.35 15.10
CA SER A 58 15.11 3.79 14.68
C SER A 58 15.03 3.21 13.25
N ASN A 59 16.17 3.14 12.57
CA ASN A 59 16.24 2.61 11.19
C ASN A 59 15.67 1.19 11.06
N GLU A 60 15.87 0.34 12.08
CA GLU A 60 15.36 -1.02 12.10
C GLU A 60 13.82 -1.06 12.01
N TRP A 61 13.13 -0.27 12.84
CA TRP A 61 11.68 -0.12 12.81
C TRP A 61 11.17 0.51 11.52
N ARG A 62 11.90 1.46 10.93
CA ARG A 62 11.55 2.02 9.62
C ARG A 62 11.57 0.97 8.52
N ILE A 63 12.53 0.04 8.55
CA ILE A 63 12.62 -1.07 7.61
C ILE A 63 11.49 -2.08 7.85
N PHE A 64 11.23 -2.46 9.10
CA PHE A 64 10.16 -3.41 9.43
C PHE A 64 8.77 -2.87 9.05
N ILE A 65 8.49 -1.61 9.36
CA ILE A 65 7.16 -1.02 9.13
C ILE A 65 7.03 -0.55 7.69
N GLY A 66 7.97 0.25 7.19
CA GLY A 66 7.90 0.85 5.85
C GLY A 66 8.13 -0.17 4.75
N THR A 67 9.34 -0.72 4.67
CA THR A 67 9.71 -1.69 3.63
C THR A 67 8.99 -3.02 3.81
N GLY A 68 8.88 -3.50 5.05
CA GLY A 68 8.21 -4.76 5.38
C GLY A 68 6.69 -4.65 5.30
N LEU A 69 6.06 -4.22 6.39
CA LEU A 69 4.62 -4.27 6.58
C LEU A 69 3.83 -3.44 5.54
N ILE A 70 4.12 -2.13 5.43
CA ILE A 70 3.44 -1.24 4.47
C ILE A 70 3.75 -1.67 3.02
N GLY A 71 5.00 -2.07 2.75
CA GLY A 71 5.39 -2.65 1.46
C GLY A 71 4.61 -3.91 1.09
N GLY A 72 4.30 -4.77 2.07
CA GLY A 72 3.46 -5.97 1.85
C GLY A 72 1.97 -5.68 1.74
N ILE A 73 1.47 -4.66 2.45
CA ILE A 73 0.07 -4.20 2.41
C ILE A 73 -0.27 -3.58 1.05
N THR A 74 0.65 -2.80 0.48
CA THR A 74 0.45 -2.13 -0.81
C THR A 74 0.79 -3.06 -1.99
N THR A 75 0.26 -2.77 -3.18
CA THR A 75 0.59 -3.55 -4.38
C THR A 75 0.47 -2.70 -5.65
N PHE A 76 1.59 -2.58 -6.36
CA PHE A 76 1.61 -1.97 -7.70
C PHE A 76 1.22 -2.98 -8.79
N SER A 77 1.72 -4.22 -8.72
CA SER A 77 1.45 -5.27 -9.71
C SER A 77 -0.05 -5.56 -9.87
N THR A 78 -0.76 -5.78 -8.77
CA THR A 78 -2.20 -6.05 -8.81
C THR A 78 -2.99 -4.83 -9.29
N MET A 79 -2.57 -3.63 -8.91
CA MET A 79 -3.18 -2.38 -9.39
C MET A 79 -3.06 -2.29 -10.91
N MET A 80 -1.88 -2.57 -11.49
CA MET A 80 -1.67 -2.57 -12.93
C MET A 80 -2.53 -3.61 -13.64
N THR A 81 -2.57 -4.85 -13.13
CA THR A 81 -3.42 -5.91 -13.71
C THR A 81 -4.90 -5.53 -13.68
N GLN A 82 -5.41 -4.96 -12.58
CA GLN A 82 -6.81 -4.51 -12.50
C GLN A 82 -7.09 -3.34 -13.44
N GLY A 83 -6.16 -2.39 -13.57
CA GLY A 83 -6.28 -1.27 -14.49
C GLY A 83 -6.37 -1.74 -15.95
N GLU A 84 -5.52 -2.69 -16.36
CA GLU A 84 -5.54 -3.23 -17.73
C GLU A 84 -6.80 -4.04 -18.06
N GLN A 85 -7.47 -4.62 -17.06
CA GLN A 85 -8.74 -5.32 -17.23
C GLN A 85 -9.93 -4.35 -17.47
N LEU A 86 -9.76 -3.04 -17.30
CA LEU A 86 -10.81 -2.06 -17.61
C LEU A 86 -10.96 -1.90 -19.14
N VAL A 87 -12.21 -1.88 -19.60
CA VAL A 87 -12.54 -1.94 -21.03
C VAL A 87 -12.30 -0.60 -21.73
N THR A 88 -12.61 0.51 -21.06
CA THR A 88 -12.56 1.84 -21.68
C THR A 88 -11.35 2.64 -21.22
N LEU A 89 -10.76 3.43 -22.12
CA LEU A 89 -9.68 4.36 -21.78
C LEU A 89 -10.09 5.29 -20.64
N LYS A 90 -11.33 5.81 -20.69
CA LYS A 90 -11.89 6.65 -19.63
C LYS A 90 -11.82 5.99 -18.25
N GLN A 91 -12.24 4.72 -18.13
CA GLN A 91 -12.17 3.98 -16.86
C GLN A 91 -10.72 3.77 -16.41
N ARG A 92 -9.82 3.39 -17.32
CA ARG A 92 -8.38 3.22 -17.03
C ARG A 92 -7.77 4.51 -16.50
N SER A 93 -8.00 5.62 -17.20
CA SER A 93 -7.50 6.93 -16.79
C SER A 93 -8.05 7.34 -15.43
N ILE A 94 -9.36 7.18 -15.19
CA ILE A 94 -9.96 7.47 -13.88
C ILE A 94 -9.31 6.61 -12.79
N TYR A 95 -9.14 5.31 -13.01
CA TYR A 95 -8.56 4.40 -12.03
C TYR A 95 -7.11 4.76 -11.67
N PHE A 96 -6.24 4.94 -12.66
CA PHE A 96 -4.83 5.26 -12.41
C PHE A 96 -4.65 6.68 -11.85
N LEU A 97 -5.32 7.68 -12.42
CA LEU A 97 -5.22 9.06 -11.94
C LEU A 97 -5.78 9.20 -10.53
N SER A 98 -6.93 8.60 -10.23
CA SER A 98 -7.48 8.65 -8.87
C SER A 98 -6.56 7.95 -7.88
N THR A 99 -6.02 6.77 -8.22
CA THR A 99 -5.08 6.06 -7.33
C THR A 99 -3.80 6.87 -7.10
N LEU A 100 -3.23 7.49 -8.14
CA LEU A 100 -2.02 8.30 -8.00
C LEU A 100 -2.28 9.59 -7.21
N CYS A 101 -3.26 10.39 -7.62
CA CYS A 101 -3.56 11.67 -7.01
C CYS A 101 -4.02 11.52 -5.56
N LEU A 102 -4.93 10.58 -5.28
CA LEU A 102 -5.40 10.33 -3.92
C LEU A 102 -4.32 9.68 -3.06
N GLY A 103 -3.48 8.81 -3.63
CA GLY A 103 -2.33 8.24 -2.93
C GLY A 103 -1.34 9.31 -2.47
N ILE A 104 -0.95 10.23 -3.38
CA ILE A 104 -0.09 11.37 -3.04
C ILE A 104 -0.76 12.25 -1.99
N PHE A 105 -2.03 12.58 -2.18
CA PHE A 105 -2.78 13.41 -1.23
C PHE A 105 -2.82 12.79 0.17
N LEU A 106 -3.11 11.49 0.28
CA LEU A 106 -3.15 10.79 1.57
C LEU A 106 -1.77 10.66 2.21
N PHE A 107 -0.71 10.45 1.43
CA PHE A 107 0.66 10.51 1.93
C PHE A 107 0.96 11.90 2.54
N LEU A 108 0.60 12.98 1.83
CA LEU A 108 0.82 14.34 2.32
C LEU A 108 0.05 14.62 3.62
N ILE A 109 -1.20 14.16 3.72
CA ILE A 109 -1.97 14.24 4.98
C ILE A 109 -1.24 13.50 6.09
N GLY A 110 -0.82 12.25 5.85
CA GLY A 110 -0.08 11.47 6.84
C GLY A 110 1.20 12.18 7.30
N ALA A 111 1.92 12.81 6.38
CA ALA A 111 3.14 13.57 6.68
C ALA A 111 2.88 14.91 7.41
N GLN A 112 1.64 15.39 7.47
CA GLN A 112 1.26 16.59 8.24
C GLN A 112 0.84 16.28 9.67
N LEU A 113 0.54 15.02 9.98
CA LEU A 113 0.16 14.58 11.32
C LEU A 113 1.42 14.31 12.14
N LYS A 114 1.93 15.36 12.79
CA LYS A 114 3.07 15.32 13.71
C LYS A 114 2.64 15.67 15.13
#